data_AF-R7A5E3-F1
#
_entry.id   AF-R7A5E3-F1
#
_cell.length_a   1.000
_cell.length_b   1.000
_cell.length_c   1.000
_cell.angle_alpha   90.00
_cell.angle_beta   90.00
_cell.angle_gamma   90.00
#
_symmetry.space_group_name_H-M   'P 1'
#
loop_
_entity.id
_entity.type
_entity.pdbx_description
1 polymer ?
#
loop_
_entity_poly.entity_id
_entity_poly.type
_entity_poly.pdbx_seq_one_letter_code
_entity_poly.pdbx_strand_id
1 'polypeptide(L)'
;MKCKIQNTRMLTPAELLTVLCKSAALYSEYADTTLLFIFKKKKANAYDYYEVRYGKNNFMHLAGIKSETLSAVEFYEACEKGIIKREDCNPRRDSNTMYAKVAVMEQMLDLRNSKCYKIGTKDLVTRDNDFEMATGNASGVVGYDSRIKKKRTQIVDDSKASIPTTLLNNPITYYCTRPQKIMFILQKYDGESTYNKLFYEIKKELFQTEKEYFSDELKNLISI
;
A
#
# COMPACT_ATOMS: atom_id res chain seq x y z
N MET A 1 3.11 21.49 18.64
CA MET A 1 4.25 20.74 18.07
C MET A 1 4.64 21.37 16.73
N LYS A 2 5.82 21.99 16.62
CA LYS A 2 6.32 22.48 15.32
C LYS A 2 6.80 21.27 14.53
N CYS A 3 6.13 20.94 13.43
CA CYS A 3 6.58 19.93 12.49
C CYS A 3 7.92 20.43 11.91
N LYS A 4 9.05 19.84 12.32
CA LYS A 4 10.34 20.14 11.68
C LYS A 4 10.20 19.69 10.23
N ILE A 5 10.35 20.63 9.30
CA ILE A 5 10.49 20.32 7.88
C ILE A 5 11.79 19.51 7.79
N GLN A 6 11.67 18.19 7.67
CA GLN A 6 12.83 17.37 7.32
C GLN A 6 13.14 17.71 5.87
N ASN A 7 14.29 18.35 5.62
CA ASN A 7 14.78 18.55 4.27
C ASN A 7 14.96 17.17 3.65
N THR A 8 14.05 16.83 2.75
CA THR A 8 14.09 15.55 2.07
C THR A 8 15.18 15.62 1.02
N ARG A 9 16.09 14.64 1.02
CA ARG A 9 17.16 14.54 0.02
C ARG A 9 16.54 14.49 -1.37
N MET A 10 16.90 15.45 -2.23
CA MET A 10 16.58 15.38 -3.65
C MET A 10 17.44 14.30 -4.30
N LEU A 11 16.81 13.43 -5.07
CA LEU A 11 17.51 12.41 -5.85
C LEU A 11 17.94 12.99 -7.19
N THR A 12 19.10 12.55 -7.67
CA THR A 12 19.49 12.78 -9.07
C THR A 12 18.48 12.13 -10.02
N PRO A 13 18.41 12.54 -11.29
CA PRO A 13 17.53 11.90 -12.27
C PRO A 13 17.74 10.38 -12.33
N ALA A 14 18.98 9.91 -12.38
CA ALA A 14 19.28 8.48 -12.44
C ALA A 14 18.82 7.71 -11.19
N GLU A 15 19.01 8.28 -10.00
CA GLU A 15 18.54 7.69 -8.74
C GLU A 15 17.01 7.62 -8.69
N LEU A 16 16.32 8.70 -9.11
CA LEU A 16 14.86 8.74 -9.17
C LEU A 16 14.32 7.61 -10.08
N LEU A 17 14.82 7.51 -11.31
CA LEU A 17 14.38 6.48 -12.24
C LEU A 17 14.69 5.07 -11.71
N THR A 18 15.86 4.88 -11.10
CA THR A 18 16.23 3.59 -10.48
C THR A 18 15.25 3.18 -9.39
N VAL A 19 14.90 4.08 -8.47
CA VAL A 19 13.95 3.79 -7.40
C VAL A 19 12.57 3.49 -7.97
N LEU A 20 12.10 4.25 -8.97
CA LEU A 20 10.81 4.01 -9.62
C LEU A 20 10.75 2.64 -10.30
N CYS A 21 11.78 2.26 -11.06
CA CYS A 21 11.81 0.96 -11.74
C CYS A 21 11.85 -0.21 -10.75
N LYS A 22 12.67 -0.13 -9.70
CA LYS A 22 12.70 -1.14 -8.63
C LYS A 22 11.36 -1.25 -7.90
N SER A 23 10.76 -0.11 -7.58
CA SER A 23 9.46 -0.04 -6.92
C SER A 23 8.35 -0.63 -7.79
N ALA A 24 8.40 -0.40 -9.11
CA ALA A 24 7.45 -0.97 -10.06
C ALA A 24 7.59 -2.49 -10.16
N ALA A 25 8.83 -3.00 -10.18
CA ALA A 25 9.09 -4.44 -10.15
C ALA A 25 8.51 -5.11 -8.89
N LEU A 26 8.67 -4.51 -7.70
CA LEU A 26 8.04 -5.01 -6.47
C LEU A 26 6.51 -4.96 -6.53
N TYR A 27 5.96 -3.85 -7.04
CA TYR A 27 4.52 -3.66 -7.20
C TYR A 27 3.90 -4.66 -8.18
N SER A 28 4.65 -5.10 -9.19
CA SER A 28 4.18 -6.05 -10.22
C SER A 28 3.69 -7.38 -9.66
N GLU A 29 4.18 -7.81 -8.49
CA GLU A 29 3.75 -9.07 -7.88
C GLU A 29 2.26 -9.06 -7.47
N TYR A 30 1.68 -7.86 -7.30
CA TYR A 30 0.31 -7.66 -6.85
C TYR A 30 -0.44 -6.53 -7.57
N ALA A 31 0.10 -6.01 -8.68
CA ALA A 31 -0.57 -5.06 -9.53
C ALA A 31 -1.84 -5.68 -10.16
N ASP A 32 -2.91 -4.89 -10.21
CA ASP A 32 -4.26 -5.28 -10.66
C ASP A 32 -4.82 -6.53 -9.93
N THR A 33 -4.49 -6.65 -8.64
CA THR A 33 -5.03 -7.68 -7.75
C THR A 33 -5.58 -7.08 -6.46
N THR A 34 -6.36 -7.87 -5.71
CA THR A 34 -6.78 -7.50 -4.36
C THR A 34 -6.00 -8.32 -3.35
N LEU A 35 -5.48 -7.65 -2.32
CA LEU A 35 -4.78 -8.26 -1.19
C LEU A 35 -5.69 -8.25 0.05
N LEU A 36 -5.69 -9.38 0.77
CA LEU A 36 -6.34 -9.53 2.07
C LEU A 36 -5.26 -9.55 3.14
N PHE A 37 -5.15 -8.47 3.91
CA PHE A 37 -4.26 -8.41 5.07
C PHE A 37 -4.97 -9.08 6.24
N ILE A 38 -4.40 -10.17 6.75
CA ILE A 38 -4.91 -10.87 7.95
C ILE A 38 -3.96 -10.59 9.10
N PHE A 39 -4.47 -10.05 10.20
CA PHE A 39 -3.67 -9.56 11.31
C PHE A 39 -4.29 -9.90 12.67
N LYS A 40 -3.45 -9.90 13.72
CA LYS A 40 -3.93 -10.04 15.10
C LYS A 40 -3.09 -9.26 16.09
N LYS A 41 -3.71 -8.84 17.20
CA LYS A 41 -3.05 -8.09 18.27
C LYS A 41 -2.11 -8.96 19.10
N LYS A 42 -2.62 -10.11 19.57
CA LYS A 42 -1.93 -11.10 20.39
C LYS A 42 -2.43 -12.49 19.99
N LYS A 43 -1.73 -13.55 20.42
CA LYS A 43 -2.05 -14.93 20.07
C LYS A 43 -3.49 -15.33 20.43
N ALA A 44 -4.04 -14.81 21.53
CA ALA A 44 -5.38 -15.13 22.03
C ALA A 44 -6.50 -14.26 21.43
N ASN A 45 -6.17 -13.26 20.61
CA ASN A 45 -7.17 -12.43 19.94
C ASN A 45 -7.64 -13.11 18.65
N ALA A 46 -8.92 -12.90 18.31
CA ALA A 46 -9.44 -13.23 17.00
C ALA A 46 -8.62 -12.54 15.90
N TYR A 47 -8.59 -13.18 14.74
CA TYR A 47 -8.06 -12.60 13.53
C TYR A 47 -9.01 -11.53 13.00
N ASP A 48 -8.42 -10.45 12.53
CA ASP A 48 -9.10 -9.38 11.83
C ASP A 48 -8.47 -9.25 10.44
N TYR A 49 -9.19 -8.63 9.52
CA TYR A 49 -8.78 -8.57 8.13
C TYR A 49 -9.16 -7.26 7.44
N TYR A 50 -8.42 -6.91 6.39
CA TYR A 50 -8.67 -5.72 5.58
C TYR A 50 -8.32 -5.97 4.12
N GLU A 51 -9.25 -5.63 3.21
CA GLU A 51 -9.11 -5.81 1.77
C GLU A 51 -8.61 -4.53 1.10
N VAL A 52 -7.58 -4.65 0.25
CA VAL A 52 -7.06 -3.54 -0.54
C VAL A 52 -6.84 -3.97 -1.99
N ARG A 53 -7.45 -3.26 -2.94
CA ARG A 53 -7.19 -3.42 -4.37
C ARG A 53 -6.04 -2.51 -4.81
N TYR A 54 -5.06 -3.10 -5.46
CA TYR A 54 -3.89 -2.41 -6.00
C TYR A 54 -4.01 -2.33 -7.51
N GLY A 55 -4.36 -1.17 -8.06
CA GLY A 55 -4.38 -0.96 -9.50
C GLY A 55 -3.08 -0.32 -10.00
N LYS A 56 -2.67 -0.62 -11.23
CA LYS A 56 -1.52 0.05 -11.89
C LYS A 56 -1.63 1.58 -11.83
N ASN A 57 -2.85 2.10 -11.97
CA ASN A 57 -3.14 3.54 -11.89
C ASN A 57 -2.85 4.18 -10.52
N ASN A 58 -2.76 3.39 -9.44
CA ASN A 58 -2.39 3.90 -8.12
C ASN A 58 -0.88 4.24 -8.05
N PHE A 59 -0.03 3.54 -8.79
CA PHE A 59 1.43 3.62 -8.65
C PHE A 59 1.98 5.05 -8.83
N MET A 60 1.58 5.73 -9.91
CA MET A 60 2.00 7.12 -10.17
C MET A 60 1.60 8.07 -9.03
N HIS A 61 0.42 7.85 -8.44
CA HIS A 61 -0.04 8.65 -7.31
C HIS A 61 0.77 8.40 -6.04
N LEU A 62 1.12 7.15 -5.77
CA LEU A 62 1.95 6.75 -4.63
C LEU A 62 3.35 7.34 -4.73
N ALA A 63 3.92 7.45 -5.94
CA ALA A 63 5.18 8.14 -6.19
C ALA A 63 5.11 9.67 -5.99
N GLY A 64 3.91 10.26 -5.90
CA GLY A 64 3.75 11.71 -5.84
C GLY A 64 4.07 12.42 -7.15
N ILE A 65 3.97 11.69 -8.26
CA ILE A 65 4.34 12.14 -9.61
C ILE A 65 3.08 12.44 -10.43
N LYS A 66 3.23 13.34 -11.40
CA LYS A 66 2.30 13.57 -12.50
C LYS A 66 3.11 13.57 -13.79
N SER A 67 2.78 12.68 -14.72
CA SER A 67 3.30 12.76 -16.09
C SER A 67 2.39 13.65 -16.95
N GLU A 68 2.98 14.37 -17.89
CA GLU A 68 2.25 15.17 -18.89
C GLU A 68 2.06 14.40 -20.22
N THR A 69 2.85 13.35 -20.42
CA THR A 69 2.99 12.56 -21.65
C THR A 69 2.36 11.18 -21.52
N LEU A 70 2.32 10.61 -20.31
CA LEU A 70 1.84 9.26 -20.02
C LEU A 70 0.61 9.31 -19.12
N SER A 71 -0.37 8.45 -19.41
CA SER A 71 -1.42 8.11 -18.43
C SER A 71 -0.81 7.39 -17.22
N ALA A 72 -1.59 7.28 -16.13
CA ALA A 72 -1.11 6.60 -14.92
C ALA A 72 -0.71 5.13 -15.16
N VAL A 73 -1.41 4.44 -16.07
CA VAL A 73 -1.11 3.05 -16.42
C VAL A 73 0.15 2.98 -17.29
N GLU A 74 0.25 3.82 -18.32
CA GLU A 74 1.45 3.89 -19.17
C GLU A 74 2.70 4.28 -18.37
N PHE A 75 2.56 5.18 -17.40
CA PHE A 75 3.64 5.54 -16.47
C PHE A 75 4.14 4.32 -15.69
N TYR A 76 3.22 3.54 -15.09
CA TYR A 76 3.57 2.31 -14.38
C TYR A 76 4.30 1.32 -15.30
N GLU A 77 3.75 1.07 -16.50
CA GLU A 77 4.34 0.11 -17.44
C GLU A 77 5.71 0.57 -17.95
N ALA A 78 5.92 1.87 -18.12
CA ALA A 78 7.22 2.42 -18.46
C ALA A 78 8.24 2.24 -17.34
N CYS A 79 7.84 2.41 -16.07
CA CYS A 79 8.70 2.11 -14.93
C CYS A 79 9.04 0.62 -14.84
N GLU A 80 8.04 -0.26 -14.98
CA GLU A 80 8.21 -1.71 -14.93
C GLU A 80 9.16 -2.22 -16.03
N LYS A 81 9.03 -1.68 -17.26
CA LYS A 81 9.90 -2.02 -18.40
C LYS A 81 11.27 -1.33 -18.36
N GLY A 82 11.51 -0.42 -17.42
CA GLY A 82 12.76 0.34 -17.32
C GLY A 82 12.97 1.38 -18.43
N ILE A 83 11.90 1.84 -19.08
CA ILE A 83 11.95 2.80 -20.20
C ILE A 83 11.44 4.20 -19.82
N ILE A 84 11.02 4.39 -18.56
CA ILE A 84 10.57 5.68 -18.03
C ILE A 84 11.67 6.75 -18.14
N LYS A 85 11.30 7.97 -18.53
CA LYS A 85 12.25 9.08 -18.67
C LYS A 85 12.08 10.11 -17.56
N ARG A 86 13.08 10.97 -17.41
CA ARG A 86 13.02 12.05 -16.41
C ARG A 86 11.90 13.05 -16.74
N GLU A 87 11.64 13.35 -18.01
CA GLU A 87 10.56 14.25 -18.41
C GLU A 87 9.15 13.79 -17.97
N ASP A 88 8.95 12.49 -17.78
CA ASP A 88 7.69 11.90 -17.33
C ASP A 88 7.49 12.03 -15.80
N CYS A 89 8.52 12.46 -15.06
CA CYS A 89 8.58 12.43 -13.61
C CYS A 89 8.43 13.82 -12.97
N ASN A 90 7.32 14.53 -13.22
CA ASN A 90 7.08 15.85 -12.63
C ASN A 90 6.41 15.73 -11.25
N PRO A 91 6.78 16.56 -10.26
CA PRO A 91 6.11 16.55 -8.96
C PRO A 91 4.63 16.90 -9.10
N ARG A 92 3.74 16.09 -8.52
CA ARG A 92 2.29 16.38 -8.57
C ARG A 92 1.90 17.63 -7.77
N ARG A 93 2.59 17.90 -6.66
CA ARG A 93 2.35 19.05 -5.77
C ARG A 93 3.60 19.93 -5.69
N ASP A 94 4.68 19.35 -5.18
CA ASP A 94 5.97 20.00 -4.99
C ASP A 94 7.07 18.93 -4.88
N SER A 95 8.32 19.34 -5.14
CA SER A 95 9.47 18.43 -5.15
C SER A 95 9.72 17.75 -3.81
N ASN A 96 9.52 18.45 -2.68
CA ASN A 96 9.77 17.87 -1.35
C ASN A 96 8.79 16.72 -1.08
N THR A 97 7.50 16.92 -1.37
CA THR A 97 6.48 15.88 -1.23
C THR A 97 6.75 14.69 -2.13
N MET A 98 7.16 14.93 -3.39
CA MET A 98 7.52 13.86 -4.33
C MET A 98 8.71 13.04 -3.82
N TYR A 99 9.82 13.69 -3.48
CA TYR A 99 11.00 12.97 -3.00
C TYR A 99 10.77 12.28 -1.65
N ALA A 100 9.89 12.81 -0.79
CA ALA A 100 9.55 12.17 0.48
C ALA A 100 8.83 10.84 0.24
N LYS A 101 7.95 10.81 -0.77
CA LYS A 101 7.28 9.60 -1.22
C LYS A 101 8.26 8.61 -1.84
N VAL A 102 9.04 9.06 -2.82
CA VAL A 102 10.01 8.20 -3.52
C VAL A 102 11.04 7.60 -2.57
N ALA A 103 11.50 8.34 -1.56
CA ALA A 103 12.53 7.88 -0.61
C ALA A 103 12.15 6.62 0.17
N VAL A 104 10.86 6.35 0.38
CA VAL A 104 10.40 5.14 1.11
C VAL A 104 9.63 4.18 0.21
N MET A 105 9.49 4.49 -1.08
CA MET A 105 8.64 3.76 -2.01
C MET A 105 9.09 2.30 -2.22
N GLU A 106 10.38 2.09 -2.48
CA GLU A 106 10.95 0.74 -2.66
C GLU A 106 10.69 -0.12 -1.43
N GLN A 107 10.94 0.43 -0.23
CA GLN A 107 10.66 -0.28 1.01
C GLN A 107 9.16 -0.57 1.13
N MET A 108 8.31 0.47 1.11
CA MET A 108 6.87 0.40 1.40
C MET A 108 6.08 -0.51 0.46
N LEU A 109 6.59 -0.76 -0.75
CA LEU A 109 5.96 -1.63 -1.75
C LEU A 109 6.50 -3.07 -1.71
N ASP A 110 7.53 -3.36 -0.92
CA ASP A 110 8.02 -4.71 -0.67
C ASP A 110 7.16 -5.43 0.39
N LEU A 111 6.00 -5.92 -0.06
CA LEU A 111 5.07 -6.66 0.79
C LEU A 111 5.51 -8.11 1.07
N ARG A 112 6.54 -8.63 0.39
CA ARG A 112 7.14 -9.93 0.73
C ARG A 112 7.94 -9.86 2.03
N ASN A 113 8.52 -8.69 2.32
CA ASN A 113 9.16 -8.40 3.61
C ASN A 113 8.19 -7.85 4.67
N SER A 114 6.92 -8.29 4.64
CA SER A 114 5.83 -7.90 5.55
C SER A 114 6.10 -8.12 7.05
N LYS A 115 7.16 -8.84 7.43
CA LYS A 115 7.50 -9.09 8.84
C LYS A 115 7.83 -7.80 9.59
N CYS A 116 8.34 -6.81 8.87
CA CYS A 116 8.67 -5.49 9.40
C CYS A 116 7.45 -4.56 9.44
N TYR A 117 6.35 -4.94 8.80
CA TYR A 117 5.14 -4.14 8.68
C TYR A 117 4.14 -4.42 9.80
N LYS A 118 3.35 -3.40 10.08
CA LYS A 118 2.15 -3.47 10.89
C LYS A 118 1.00 -2.83 10.13
N ILE A 119 -0.22 -3.11 10.54
CA ILE A 119 -1.45 -2.53 10.00
C ILE A 119 -2.28 -1.92 11.14
N GLY A 120 -2.98 -0.83 10.87
CA GLY A 120 -3.92 -0.28 11.85
C GLY A 120 -4.72 0.91 11.34
N THR A 121 -5.81 1.20 12.04
CA THR A 121 -6.68 2.35 11.76
C THR A 121 -5.93 3.65 12.05
N LYS A 122 -6.13 4.65 11.20
CA LYS A 122 -5.69 6.02 11.47
C LYS A 122 -6.61 6.66 12.49
N ASP A 123 -6.12 6.84 13.71
CA ASP A 123 -6.84 7.42 14.84
C ASP A 123 -6.14 8.64 15.45
N LEU A 124 -4.92 8.95 14.99
CA LEU A 124 -4.18 10.14 15.42
C LEU A 124 -4.48 11.33 14.50
N VAL A 125 -4.83 12.45 15.13
CA VAL A 125 -5.03 13.73 14.45
C VAL A 125 -3.69 14.22 13.92
N THR A 126 -3.50 14.10 12.61
CA THR A 126 -2.33 14.56 11.87
C THR A 126 -2.77 15.61 10.85
N ARG A 127 -1.90 16.58 10.54
CA ARG A 127 -2.20 17.57 9.49
C ARG A 127 -2.22 16.89 8.13
N ASP A 128 -3.22 17.24 7.33
CA ASP A 128 -3.27 17.06 5.86
C ASP A 128 -3.12 15.65 5.29
N ASN A 129 -3.49 14.60 6.03
CA ASN A 129 -3.52 13.23 5.50
C ASN A 129 -4.84 12.55 5.84
N ASP A 130 -5.63 12.23 4.81
CA ASP A 130 -6.93 11.56 4.95
C ASP A 130 -6.82 10.14 4.38
N PHE A 131 -6.87 9.15 5.26
CA PHE A 131 -6.94 7.72 4.96
C PHE A 131 -7.51 7.01 6.20
N GLU A 132 -8.13 5.85 6.01
CA GLU A 132 -8.81 5.10 7.07
C GLU A 132 -7.88 4.11 7.77
N MET A 133 -7.11 3.35 6.98
CA MET A 133 -6.24 2.28 7.43
C MET A 133 -4.85 2.50 6.85
N ALA A 134 -3.80 2.04 7.52
CA ALA A 134 -2.45 2.05 6.95
C ALA A 134 -1.71 0.76 7.25
N THR A 135 -0.85 0.34 6.31
CA THR A 135 0.27 -0.54 6.61
C THR A 135 1.56 0.28 6.64
N GLY A 136 2.52 -0.14 7.45
CA GLY A 136 3.78 0.59 7.56
C GLY A 136 4.68 0.08 8.66
N ASN A 137 5.82 0.75 8.80
CA ASN A 137 6.85 0.40 9.77
C ASN A 137 7.48 1.68 10.35
N ALA A 138 8.73 1.61 10.81
CA ALA A 138 9.44 2.75 11.38
C ALA A 138 9.86 3.80 10.33
N SER A 139 9.91 3.43 9.04
CA SER A 139 10.38 4.29 7.95
C SER A 139 9.24 5.00 7.22
N GLY A 140 8.05 4.41 7.17
CA GLY A 140 6.96 4.95 6.38
C GLY A 140 5.64 4.20 6.52
N VAL A 141 4.63 4.68 5.79
CA VAL A 141 3.31 4.06 5.66
C VAL A 141 2.79 4.12 4.22
N VAL A 142 1.95 3.16 3.87
CA VAL A 142 0.96 3.24 2.79
C VAL A 142 -0.41 3.41 3.43
N GLY A 143 -1.11 4.50 3.10
CA GLY A 143 -2.47 4.77 3.55
C GLY A 143 -3.51 4.24 2.56
N TYR A 144 -4.60 3.70 3.09
CA TYR A 144 -5.71 3.10 2.36
C TYR A 144 -7.02 3.80 2.67
N ASP A 145 -7.89 3.88 1.66
CA ASP A 145 -9.20 4.48 1.82
C ASP A 145 -10.28 3.63 1.15
N SER A 146 -11.32 3.32 1.93
CA SER A 146 -12.53 2.62 1.51
C SER A 146 -13.58 3.57 0.90
N ARG A 147 -13.47 4.89 1.18
CA ARG A 147 -14.48 5.92 0.84
C ARG A 147 -14.40 6.34 -0.62
N ILE A 148 -14.44 5.35 -1.52
CA ILE A 148 -14.39 5.54 -2.96
C ILE A 148 -15.78 5.97 -3.42
N LYS A 149 -15.90 7.19 -3.92
CA LYS A 149 -17.20 7.73 -4.36
C LYS A 149 -17.64 7.14 -5.70
N LYS A 150 -18.94 6.89 -5.86
CA LYS A 150 -19.52 6.59 -7.17
C LYS A 150 -19.28 7.77 -8.11
N LYS A 151 -19.06 7.46 -9.40
CA LYS A 151 -18.66 8.47 -10.38
C LYS A 151 -19.68 9.62 -10.41
N ARG A 152 -19.20 10.85 -10.22
CA ARG A 152 -20.00 12.10 -10.18
C ARG A 152 -21.00 12.19 -9.01
N THR A 153 -20.84 11.42 -7.93
CA THR A 153 -21.68 11.52 -6.73
C THR A 153 -20.83 11.72 -5.47
N GLN A 154 -21.49 12.03 -4.35
CA GLN A 154 -20.88 12.03 -3.02
C GLN A 154 -21.10 10.72 -2.25
N ILE A 155 -21.74 9.75 -2.89
CA ILE A 155 -22.13 8.48 -2.28
C ILE A 155 -20.95 7.52 -2.35
N VAL A 156 -20.59 6.91 -1.22
CA VAL A 156 -19.55 5.88 -1.14
C VAL A 156 -20.02 4.63 -1.88
N ASP A 157 -19.08 3.99 -2.58
CA ASP A 157 -19.29 2.79 -3.36
C ASP A 157 -18.85 1.57 -2.55
N ASP A 158 -19.72 1.09 -1.66
CA ASP A 158 -19.41 0.00 -0.71
C ASP A 158 -19.09 -1.34 -1.40
N SER A 159 -19.34 -1.45 -2.72
CA SER A 159 -18.93 -2.63 -3.51
C SER A 159 -17.46 -2.61 -3.91
N LYS A 160 -16.72 -1.53 -3.64
CA LYS A 160 -15.30 -1.42 -3.97
C LYS A 160 -14.44 -1.67 -2.74
N ALA A 161 -13.46 -2.56 -2.91
CA ALA A 161 -12.38 -2.69 -1.95
C ALA A 161 -11.61 -1.36 -1.82
N SER A 162 -11.02 -1.14 -0.65
CA SER A 162 -10.17 0.01 -0.39
C SER A 162 -9.00 0.06 -1.35
N ILE A 163 -8.48 1.27 -1.61
CA ILE A 163 -7.33 1.45 -2.50
C ILE A 163 -6.19 2.17 -1.78
N PRO A 164 -4.93 1.98 -2.20
CA PRO A 164 -3.81 2.78 -1.70
C PRO A 164 -3.95 4.23 -2.23
N THR A 165 -4.00 5.19 -1.33
CA THR A 165 -4.20 6.61 -1.63
C THR A 165 -2.98 7.46 -1.33
N THR A 166 -2.11 7.04 -0.42
CA THR A 166 -0.92 7.81 -0.11
C THR A 166 0.22 6.94 0.39
N LEU A 167 1.40 7.54 0.35
CA LEU A 167 2.63 6.98 0.87
C LEU A 167 3.33 8.12 1.62
N LEU A 168 3.77 7.86 2.84
CA LEU A 168 4.33 8.89 3.73
C LEU A 168 5.59 8.34 4.39
N ASN A 169 6.59 9.20 4.61
CA ASN A 169 7.90 8.84 5.16
C ASN A 169 8.00 9.00 6.69
N ASN A 170 6.85 8.97 7.37
CA ASN A 170 6.78 8.97 8.82
C ASN A 170 6.41 7.58 9.33
N PRO A 171 6.87 7.20 10.54
CA PRO A 171 6.53 5.92 11.14
C PRO A 171 5.01 5.72 11.25
N ILE A 172 4.55 4.46 11.15
CA ILE A 172 3.12 4.13 11.35
C ILE A 172 2.54 4.62 12.67
N THR A 173 3.37 4.71 13.71
CA THR A 173 2.97 5.20 15.04
C THR A 173 2.65 6.69 15.09
N TYR A 174 2.93 7.45 14.03
CA TYR A 174 2.46 8.84 13.90
C TYR A 174 0.98 8.91 13.50
N TYR A 175 0.43 7.83 12.93
CA TYR A 175 -0.92 7.79 12.39
C TYR A 175 -1.84 6.84 13.15
N CYS A 176 -1.28 5.74 13.68
CA CYS A 176 -2.02 4.66 14.34
C CYS A 176 -1.52 4.48 15.78
N THR A 177 -2.40 4.57 16.79
CA THR A 177 -2.02 4.34 18.19
C THR A 177 -1.63 2.89 18.47
N ARG A 178 -2.28 1.94 17.79
CA ARG A 178 -2.19 0.49 18.10
C ARG A 178 -2.01 -0.36 16.84
N PRO A 179 -0.94 -0.17 16.06
CA PRO A 179 -0.70 -0.96 14.86
C PRO A 179 -0.42 -2.43 15.23
N GLN A 180 -1.07 -3.36 14.53
CA GLN A 180 -1.06 -4.81 14.75
C GLN A 180 -0.16 -5.51 13.75
N LYS A 181 0.30 -6.73 14.10
CA LYS A 181 1.18 -7.50 13.21
C LYS A 181 0.36 -8.15 12.10
N ILE A 182 0.85 -7.99 10.88
CA ILE A 182 0.35 -8.73 9.71
C ILE A 182 0.85 -10.16 9.84
N MET A 183 -0.08 -11.10 9.86
CA MET A 183 0.21 -12.53 9.99
C MET A 183 0.28 -13.19 8.61
N PHE A 184 -0.67 -12.83 7.74
CA PHE A 184 -0.78 -13.34 6.39
C PHE A 184 -1.20 -12.23 5.42
N ILE A 185 -0.80 -12.37 4.17
CA ILE A 185 -1.39 -11.64 3.06
C ILE A 185 -1.84 -12.68 2.05
N LEU A 186 -3.12 -12.67 1.70
CA LEU A 186 -3.65 -13.45 0.60
C LEU A 186 -3.91 -12.56 -0.60
N GLN A 187 -3.91 -13.16 -1.79
CA GLN A 187 -4.10 -12.46 -3.06
C GLN A 187 -5.19 -13.15 -3.87
N LYS A 188 -6.00 -12.33 -4.56
CA LYS A 188 -6.94 -12.75 -5.61
C LYS A 188 -6.85 -11.79 -6.79
N TYR A 189 -7.00 -12.31 -7.99
CA TYR A 189 -7.11 -11.52 -9.22
C TYR A 189 -8.50 -10.92 -9.37
N ASP A 190 -8.60 -9.85 -10.16
CA ASP A 190 -9.89 -9.28 -10.52
C ASP A 190 -10.80 -10.33 -11.18
N GLY A 191 -12.04 -10.45 -10.71
CA GLY A 191 -13.02 -11.44 -11.18
C GLY A 191 -13.08 -12.73 -10.33
N GLU A 192 -12.08 -12.99 -9.48
CA GLU A 192 -12.13 -14.11 -8.55
C GLU A 192 -12.99 -13.77 -7.31
N SER A 193 -13.81 -14.72 -6.87
CA SER A 193 -14.65 -14.57 -5.69
C SER A 193 -13.90 -14.80 -4.38
N THR A 194 -12.83 -15.61 -4.41
CA THR A 194 -12.09 -16.05 -3.23
C THR A 194 -10.59 -15.83 -3.37
N TYR A 195 -9.92 -15.69 -2.24
CA TYR A 195 -8.47 -15.61 -2.12
C TYR A 195 -7.84 -16.99 -2.28
N ASN A 196 -7.15 -17.18 -3.40
CA ASN A 196 -6.61 -18.47 -3.81
C ASN A 196 -5.07 -18.56 -3.80
N LYS A 197 -4.39 -17.49 -3.35
CA LYS A 197 -2.93 -17.42 -3.30
C LYS A 197 -2.43 -16.87 -1.97
N LEU A 198 -1.58 -17.63 -1.29
CA LEU A 198 -0.84 -17.15 -0.12
C LEU A 198 0.34 -16.29 -0.60
N PHE A 199 0.18 -14.97 -0.50
CA PHE A 199 1.20 -14.00 -0.91
C PHE A 199 2.30 -13.85 0.15
N TYR A 200 1.93 -13.86 1.42
CA TYR A 200 2.88 -13.74 2.53
C TYR A 200 2.38 -14.51 3.75
N GLU A 201 3.30 -15.17 4.44
CA GLU A 201 3.10 -15.66 5.80
C GLU A 201 4.28 -15.24 6.68
N ILE A 202 3.99 -14.82 7.92
CA ILE A 202 5.01 -14.33 8.85
C ILE A 202 6.04 -15.38 9.26
N LYS A 203 5.62 -16.64 9.23
CA LYS A 203 6.44 -17.81 9.49
C LYS A 203 5.97 -18.91 8.56
N LYS A 204 6.92 -19.61 7.96
CA LYS A 204 6.66 -20.76 7.09
C LYS A 204 5.72 -21.76 7.77
N GLU A 205 4.74 -22.28 7.01
CA GLU A 205 3.76 -23.31 7.42
C GLU A 205 2.77 -22.86 8.52
N LEU A 206 2.81 -21.59 8.95
CA LEU A 206 1.94 -21.11 10.01
C LEU A 206 0.48 -21.05 9.53
N PHE A 207 0.25 -20.68 8.26
CA PHE A 207 -1.08 -20.49 7.71
C PHE A 207 -1.97 -21.73 7.88
N GLN A 208 -1.45 -22.92 7.54
CA GLN A 208 -2.22 -24.16 7.58
C GLN A 208 -2.72 -24.51 9.00
N THR A 209 -1.95 -24.12 10.03
CA THR A 209 -2.36 -24.36 11.42
C THR A 209 -3.30 -23.28 11.95
N GLU A 210 -3.11 -22.03 11.54
CA GLU A 210 -3.85 -20.89 12.10
C GLU A 210 -5.19 -20.64 11.39
N LYS A 211 -5.34 -21.10 10.13
CA LYS A 211 -6.59 -20.90 9.36
C LYS A 211 -7.81 -21.55 10.00
N GLU A 212 -7.61 -22.61 10.79
CA GLU A 212 -8.68 -23.26 11.55
C GLU A 212 -9.33 -22.32 12.59
N TYR A 213 -8.59 -21.33 13.07
CA TYR A 213 -9.05 -20.34 14.05
C TYR A 213 -9.63 -19.07 13.42
N PHE A 214 -9.72 -19.01 12.09
CA PHE A 214 -10.40 -17.91 11.41
C PHE A 214 -11.91 -17.98 11.66
N SER A 215 -12.56 -16.82 11.69
CA SER A 215 -14.03 -16.76 11.69
C SER A 215 -14.58 -17.40 10.41
N ASP A 216 -15.83 -17.86 10.45
CA ASP A 216 -16.49 -18.44 9.27
C ASP A 216 -16.56 -17.43 8.12
N GLU A 217 -16.76 -16.14 8.44
CA GLU A 217 -16.70 -15.05 7.47
C GLU A 217 -15.35 -14.99 6.76
N LEU A 218 -14.25 -14.99 7.50
CA LEU A 218 -12.90 -14.97 6.92
C LEU A 218 -12.60 -16.26 6.14
N LYS A 219 -13.07 -17.41 6.63
CA LYS A 219 -12.94 -18.69 5.91
C LYS A 219 -13.67 -18.67 4.57
N ASN A 220 -14.87 -18.08 4.51
CA ASN A 220 -15.66 -17.98 3.27
C ASN A 220 -14.99 -17.12 2.19
N LEU A 221 -14.06 -16.24 2.57
CA LEU A 221 -13.27 -15.45 1.62
C LEU A 221 -12.11 -16.26 1.01
N ILE A 222 -11.73 -17.41 1.56
CA ILE A 222 -10.46 -18.09 1.29
C ILE A 222 -10.70 -19.48 0.68
N SER A 223 -9.93 -19.85 -0.35
CA SER A 223 -10.07 -21.14 -1.04
C SER A 223 -8.79 -21.98 -1.09
N ILE A 224 -7.90 -21.85 -0.09
CA ILE A 224 -6.59 -22.56 0.01
C ILE A 224 -6.37 -23.33 1.32
#